data_AF-A0A7Y7LQI9-F1
#
_entry.id   AF-A0A7Y7LQI9-F1
#
_cell.length_a   1.000
_cell.length_b   1.000
_cell.length_c   1.000
_cell.angle_alpha   90.00
_cell.angle_beta   90.00
_cell.angle_gamma   90.00
#
_symmetry.space_group_name_H-M   'P 1'
#
loop_
_entity.id
_entity.type
_entity.pdbx_description
1 polymer ?
#
loop_
_entity_poly.entity_id
_entity_poly.type
_entity_poly.pdbx_seq_one_letter_code
_entity_poly.pdbx_strand_id
1 'polypeptide(L)'
;MSEAPVVSRGIPGLVGIAVAAAWLVGCLVGYAAHTWTHESVKDQLATHQVNDARADAATAEAGRVRLKEAVTRANKLEKALAESETQYRKLAQEQRNALKSHTTGRVCLDAGAVRVLNATATTPGDASHGLPDADVHAAATSSAAAADPDVEESGAEATDDDVAGWAVTVKEQYGVCRSRLQRLIDWFAPVIPEQSPTNATTHD
;
A
#
# COMPACT_ATOMS: atom_id res chain seq x y z
N MET A 1 -58.03 83.30 -59.36
CA MET A 1 -57.92 83.53 -57.90
C MET A 1 -58.95 82.62 -57.25
N SER A 2 -58.66 81.69 -56.36
CA SER A 2 -57.43 81.33 -55.67
C SER A 2 -57.59 79.89 -55.16
N GLU A 3 -56.56 79.06 -55.31
CA GLU A 3 -56.47 77.75 -54.67
C GLU A 3 -56.35 77.91 -53.14
N ALA A 4 -56.93 76.97 -52.38
CA ALA A 4 -56.79 76.89 -50.93
C ALA A 4 -55.94 75.64 -50.58
N PRO A 5 -54.83 75.78 -49.84
CA PRO A 5 -54.06 74.63 -49.37
C PRO A 5 -54.63 74.07 -48.07
N VAL A 6 -54.83 72.74 -48.06
CA VAL A 6 -55.11 71.94 -46.87
C VAL A 6 -53.83 71.86 -46.03
N VAL A 7 -53.85 72.48 -44.85
CA VAL A 7 -52.77 72.38 -43.86
C VAL A 7 -53.03 71.17 -42.96
N SER A 8 -52.26 70.10 -43.18
CA SER A 8 -52.15 68.96 -42.26
C SER A 8 -51.23 69.32 -41.09
N ARG A 9 -51.80 69.49 -39.89
CA ARG A 9 -51.06 69.65 -38.63
C ARG A 9 -50.90 68.28 -37.97
N GLY A 10 -49.72 67.67 -38.10
CA GLY A 10 -49.33 66.48 -37.33
C GLY A 10 -49.13 66.80 -35.85
N ILE A 11 -49.59 65.92 -34.96
CA ILE A 11 -49.55 66.06 -33.50
C ILE A 11 -48.29 65.34 -32.96
N PRO A 12 -47.24 66.05 -32.51
CA PRO A 12 -45.98 65.42 -32.05
C PRO A 12 -46.04 64.81 -30.63
N GLY A 13 -47.13 65.04 -29.87
CA GLY A 13 -47.22 64.61 -28.47
C GLY A 13 -47.50 63.11 -28.25
N LEU A 14 -48.22 62.45 -29.17
CA LEU A 14 -48.60 61.04 -29.01
C LEU A 14 -47.44 60.07 -29.26
N VAL A 15 -46.49 60.44 -30.11
CA VAL A 15 -45.31 59.60 -30.42
C VAL A 15 -44.36 59.53 -29.23
N GLY A 16 -44.14 60.65 -28.51
CA GLY A 16 -43.28 60.68 -27.32
C GLY A 16 -43.80 59.83 -26.16
N ILE A 17 -45.11 59.85 -25.91
CA ILE A 17 -45.75 59.05 -24.85
C ILE A 17 -45.68 57.55 -25.18
N ALA A 18 -45.88 57.16 -26.44
CA ALA A 18 -45.79 55.77 -26.86
C ALA A 18 -44.38 55.18 -26.67
N VAL A 19 -43.33 55.95 -26.94
CA VAL A 19 -41.94 55.49 -26.75
C VAL A 19 -41.58 55.35 -25.27
N ALA A 20 -42.02 56.29 -24.42
CA ALA A 20 -41.79 56.22 -22.97
C ALA A 20 -42.52 55.02 -22.34
N ALA A 21 -43.76 54.75 -22.77
CA ALA A 21 -44.52 53.58 -22.31
C ALA A 21 -43.84 52.26 -22.74
N ALA A 22 -43.33 52.17 -23.97
CA ALA A 22 -42.61 51.00 -24.44
C ALA A 22 -41.32 50.74 -23.65
N TRP A 23 -40.58 51.80 -23.29
CA TRP A 23 -39.39 51.70 -22.43
C TRP A 23 -39.71 51.18 -21.03
N LEU A 24 -40.76 51.72 -20.39
CA LEU A 24 -41.17 51.28 -19.05
C LEU A 24 -41.65 49.82 -19.06
N VAL A 25 -42.42 49.41 -20.08
CA VAL A 25 -42.84 48.02 -20.23
C VAL A 25 -41.63 47.10 -20.45
N GLY A 26 -40.65 47.51 -21.27
CA GLY A 26 -39.40 46.76 -21.45
C GLY A 26 -38.61 46.57 -20.15
N CYS A 27 -38.46 47.63 -19.34
CA CYS A 27 -37.78 47.55 -18.05
C CYS A 27 -38.51 46.63 -17.05
N LEU A 28 -39.84 46.68 -17.01
CA LEU A 28 -40.63 45.85 -16.09
C LEU A 28 -40.57 44.37 -16.48
N VAL A 29 -40.67 44.05 -17.77
CA VAL A 29 -40.55 42.67 -18.27
C VAL A 29 -39.13 42.13 -18.04
N GLY A 30 -38.09 42.95 -18.27
CA GLY A 30 -36.70 42.57 -18.01
C GLY A 30 -36.42 42.28 -16.53
N TYR A 31 -36.96 43.12 -15.62
CA TYR A 31 -36.81 42.90 -14.17
C TYR A 31 -37.51 41.63 -13.71
N ALA A 32 -38.75 41.39 -14.16
CA ALA A 32 -39.49 40.18 -13.82
C ALA A 32 -38.80 38.90 -14.35
N ALA A 33 -38.27 38.93 -15.58
CA ALA A 33 -37.53 37.80 -16.12
C ALA A 33 -36.22 37.54 -15.34
N HIS A 34 -35.52 38.60 -14.92
CA HIS A 34 -34.28 38.49 -14.15
C HIS A 34 -34.51 37.88 -12.76
N THR A 35 -35.59 38.23 -12.05
CA THR A 35 -35.86 37.68 -10.71
C THR A 35 -36.25 36.19 -10.78
N TRP A 36 -37.04 35.79 -11.78
CA TRP A 36 -37.46 34.41 -11.97
C TRP A 36 -36.28 33.49 -12.33
N THR A 37 -35.38 33.92 -13.21
CA THR A 37 -34.21 33.12 -13.59
C THR A 37 -33.22 33.01 -12.42
N HIS A 38 -32.99 34.10 -11.69
CA HIS A 38 -32.03 34.12 -10.58
C HIS A 38 -32.45 33.21 -9.40
N GLU A 39 -33.73 33.10 -9.09
CA GLU A 39 -34.21 32.16 -8.07
C GLU A 39 -34.08 30.70 -8.52
N SER A 40 -34.40 30.39 -9.78
CA SER A 40 -34.26 29.03 -10.32
C SER A 40 -32.80 28.56 -10.38
N VAL A 41 -31.86 29.46 -10.68
CA VAL A 41 -30.42 29.15 -10.71
C VAL A 41 -29.89 28.88 -9.31
N LYS A 42 -30.37 29.61 -8.29
CA LYS A 42 -29.98 29.37 -6.90
C LYS A 42 -30.47 28.02 -6.38
N ASP A 43 -31.72 27.67 -6.69
CA ASP A 43 -32.31 26.39 -6.27
C ASP A 43 -31.62 25.19 -6.96
N GLN A 44 -31.30 25.33 -8.25
CA GLN A 44 -30.50 24.34 -8.97
C GLN A 44 -29.11 24.20 -8.35
N LEU A 45 -28.42 25.31 -8.06
CA LEU A 45 -27.10 25.28 -7.46
C LEU A 45 -27.12 24.63 -6.06
N ALA A 46 -28.12 24.95 -5.24
CA ALA A 46 -28.29 24.35 -3.91
C ALA A 46 -28.55 22.83 -4.03
N THR A 47 -29.38 22.41 -4.99
CA THR A 47 -29.66 21.00 -5.25
C THR A 47 -28.42 20.25 -5.75
N HIS A 48 -27.63 20.86 -6.65
CA HIS A 48 -26.37 20.29 -7.11
C HIS A 48 -25.37 20.12 -5.96
N GLN A 49 -25.19 21.14 -5.12
CA GLN A 49 -24.30 21.07 -3.96
C GLN A 49 -24.70 19.94 -2.98
N VAL A 50 -26.00 19.75 -2.73
CA VAL A 50 -26.49 18.66 -1.87
C VAL A 50 -26.23 17.30 -2.49
N ASN A 51 -26.43 17.16 -3.81
CA ASN A 51 -26.19 15.91 -4.51
C ASN A 51 -24.69 15.57 -4.57
N ASP A 52 -23.84 16.56 -4.81
CA ASP A 52 -22.39 16.41 -4.79
C ASP A 52 -21.91 16.01 -3.39
N ALA A 53 -22.37 16.70 -2.34
CA ALA A 53 -22.04 16.34 -0.96
C ALA A 53 -22.47 14.92 -0.59
N ARG A 54 -23.63 14.45 -1.09
CA ARG A 54 -24.08 13.07 -0.90
C ARG A 54 -23.23 12.06 -1.67
N ALA A 55 -22.85 12.37 -2.90
CA ALA A 55 -21.96 11.53 -3.70
C ALA A 55 -20.58 11.41 -3.05
N ASP A 56 -20.03 12.53 -2.56
CA ASP A 56 -18.77 12.58 -1.82
C ASP A 56 -18.84 11.79 -0.52
N ALA A 57 -19.93 11.92 0.24
CA ALA A 57 -20.14 11.13 1.46
C ALA A 57 -20.20 9.63 1.15
N ALA A 58 -20.95 9.23 0.12
CA ALA A 58 -21.08 7.83 -0.29
C ALA A 58 -19.74 7.23 -0.76
N THR A 59 -18.95 7.98 -1.53
CA THR A 59 -17.62 7.54 -1.97
C THR A 59 -16.63 7.46 -0.82
N ALA A 60 -16.68 8.42 0.12
CA ALA A 60 -15.87 8.40 1.33
C ALA A 60 -16.20 7.19 2.22
N GLU A 61 -17.48 6.87 2.41
CA GLU A 61 -17.89 5.69 3.17
C GLU A 61 -17.43 4.39 2.51
N ALA A 62 -17.63 4.26 1.19
CA ALA A 62 -17.13 3.11 0.44
C ALA A 62 -15.59 2.97 0.53
N GLY A 63 -14.88 4.09 0.47
CA GLY A 63 -13.42 4.13 0.68
C GLY A 63 -13.02 3.69 2.08
N ARG A 64 -13.73 4.15 3.12
CA ARG A 64 -13.48 3.75 4.52
C ARG A 64 -13.71 2.26 4.75
N VAL A 65 -14.72 1.67 4.13
CA VAL A 65 -14.99 0.22 4.23
C VAL A 65 -13.83 -0.56 3.60
N ARG A 66 -13.45 -0.24 2.35
CA ARG A 66 -12.33 -0.90 1.66
C ARG A 66 -11.02 -0.77 2.42
N LEU A 67 -10.74 0.40 2.99
CA LEU A 67 -9.54 0.63 3.81
C LEU A 67 -9.57 -0.22 5.09
N LYS A 68 -10.71 -0.28 5.79
CA LYS A 68 -10.84 -1.11 7.00
C LYS A 68 -10.59 -2.58 6.69
N GLU A 69 -11.19 -3.11 5.61
CA GLU A 69 -10.98 -4.49 5.18
C GLU A 69 -9.52 -4.77 4.84
N ALA A 70 -8.87 -3.88 4.09
CA ALA A 70 -7.45 -3.99 3.76
C ALA A 70 -6.55 -3.98 5.01
N VAL A 71 -6.82 -3.09 5.97
CA VAL A 71 -6.09 -3.03 7.25
C VAL A 71 -6.30 -4.30 8.07
N THR A 72 -7.55 -4.79 8.19
CA THR A 72 -7.83 -6.04 8.91
C THR A 72 -7.09 -7.21 8.29
N ARG A 73 -7.05 -7.30 6.96
CA ARG A 73 -6.29 -8.33 6.24
C ARG A 73 -4.79 -8.19 6.48
N ALA A 74 -4.24 -6.99 6.39
CA ALA A 74 -2.82 -6.72 6.65
C ALA A 74 -2.42 -7.18 8.06
N ASN A 75 -3.18 -6.77 9.08
CA ASN A 75 -2.93 -7.15 10.48
C ASN A 75 -2.97 -8.68 10.68
N LYS A 76 -3.90 -9.38 10.02
CA LYS A 76 -3.98 -10.84 10.07
C LYS A 76 -2.73 -11.49 9.48
N LEU A 77 -2.27 -11.02 8.32
CA LEU A 77 -1.08 -11.54 7.65
C LEU A 77 0.20 -11.23 8.43
N GLU A 78 0.31 -10.04 9.00
CA GLU A 78 1.45 -9.62 9.83
C GLU A 78 1.57 -10.49 11.08
N LYS A 79 0.46 -10.70 11.80
CA LYS A 79 0.44 -11.62 12.95
C LYS A 79 0.89 -13.03 12.54
N ALA A 80 0.34 -13.55 11.45
CA ALA A 80 0.67 -14.89 10.97
C ALA A 80 2.12 -14.99 10.44
N LEU A 81 2.73 -13.89 10.00
CA LEU A 81 4.14 -13.82 9.67
C LEU A 81 4.99 -13.91 10.94
N ALA A 82 4.72 -13.05 11.92
CA ALA A 82 5.47 -12.99 13.18
C ALA A 82 5.46 -14.34 13.92
N GLU A 83 4.31 -15.03 13.95
CA GLU A 83 4.17 -16.38 14.49
C GLU A 83 5.07 -17.38 13.76
N SER A 84 5.05 -17.37 12.42
CA SER A 84 5.87 -18.28 11.62
C SER A 84 7.37 -18.05 11.79
N GLU A 85 7.84 -16.79 11.81
CA GLU A 85 9.26 -16.47 12.01
C GLU A 85 9.74 -16.91 13.39
N THR A 86 8.90 -16.72 14.42
CA THR A 86 9.17 -17.21 15.78
C THR A 86 9.28 -18.73 15.81
N GLN A 87 8.39 -19.44 15.09
CA GLN A 87 8.42 -20.89 14.99
C GLN A 87 9.70 -21.39 14.31
N TYR A 88 10.13 -20.78 13.21
CA TYR A 88 11.36 -21.17 12.52
C TYR A 88 12.60 -20.95 13.40
N ARG A 89 12.69 -19.80 14.08
CA ARG A 89 13.76 -19.53 15.05
C ARG A 89 13.82 -20.56 16.18
N LYS A 90 12.65 -20.89 16.74
CA LYS A 90 12.54 -21.90 17.80
C LYS A 90 12.99 -23.28 17.30
N LEU A 91 12.50 -23.70 16.13
CA LEU A 91 12.87 -24.99 15.55
C LEU A 91 14.36 -25.05 15.22
N ALA A 92 14.95 -23.95 14.71
CA ALA A 92 16.37 -23.85 14.46
C ALA A 92 17.17 -24.00 15.77
N GLN A 93 16.73 -23.35 16.84
CA GLN A 93 17.37 -23.50 18.15
C GLN A 93 17.30 -24.94 18.69
N GLU A 94 16.13 -25.58 18.58
CA GLU A 94 15.94 -26.98 18.99
C GLU A 94 16.84 -27.92 18.18
N GLN A 95 16.95 -27.71 16.87
CA GLN A 95 17.84 -28.47 15.99
C GLN A 95 19.30 -28.26 16.37
N ARG A 96 19.76 -27.02 16.56
CA ARG A 96 21.13 -26.73 17.03
C ARG A 96 21.44 -27.45 18.34
N ASN A 97 20.51 -27.42 19.29
CA ASN A 97 20.70 -28.10 20.58
C ASN A 97 20.79 -29.62 20.43
N ALA A 98 19.94 -30.23 19.59
CA ALA A 98 19.98 -31.67 19.32
C ALA A 98 21.29 -32.08 18.63
N LEU A 99 21.78 -31.24 17.71
CA LEU A 99 22.96 -31.51 16.88
C LEU A 99 24.25 -31.63 17.70
N LYS A 100 24.36 -30.92 18.83
CA LYS A 100 25.51 -31.00 19.75
C LYS A 100 25.80 -32.43 20.25
N SER A 101 24.80 -33.30 20.28
CA SER A 101 24.97 -34.71 20.68
C SER A 101 25.38 -35.63 19.52
N HIS A 102 25.37 -35.11 18.29
CA HIS A 102 25.64 -35.85 17.06
C HIS A 102 26.90 -35.34 16.32
N THR A 103 27.43 -34.18 16.69
CA THR A 103 28.70 -33.63 16.21
C THR A 103 29.82 -33.92 17.20
N THR A 104 31.06 -33.89 16.71
CA THR A 104 32.25 -34.29 17.47
C THR A 104 33.34 -33.21 17.53
N GLY A 105 33.14 -32.08 16.85
CA GLY A 105 34.13 -31.03 16.69
C GLY A 105 35.31 -31.43 15.81
N ARG A 106 35.17 -32.48 14.99
CA ARG A 106 36.25 -32.92 14.10
C ARG A 106 36.30 -32.04 12.87
N VAL A 107 37.50 -31.69 12.43
CA VAL A 107 37.72 -30.95 11.19
C VAL A 107 37.16 -31.73 10.00
N CYS A 108 36.30 -31.08 9.23
CA CYS A 108 35.70 -31.61 8.01
C CYS A 108 36.17 -30.87 6.76
N LEU A 109 36.50 -29.58 6.89
CA LEU A 109 37.02 -28.75 5.80
C LEU A 109 38.28 -28.05 6.30
N ASP A 110 39.35 -28.16 5.53
CA ASP A 110 40.59 -27.46 5.80
C ASP A 110 40.50 -25.96 5.49
N ALA A 111 41.50 -25.22 5.97
CA ALA A 111 41.65 -23.78 5.78
C ALA A 111 41.56 -23.33 4.31
N GLY A 112 42.10 -24.12 3.38
CA GLY A 112 42.10 -23.82 1.95
C GLY A 112 40.70 -23.96 1.36
N ALA A 113 39.98 -25.03 1.73
CA ALA A 113 38.59 -25.23 1.33
C ALA A 113 37.68 -24.10 1.86
N VAL A 114 37.83 -23.72 3.14
CA VAL A 114 37.06 -22.62 3.74
C VAL A 114 37.36 -21.29 3.04
N ARG A 115 38.62 -21.03 2.69
CA ARG A 115 39.02 -19.83 1.92
C ARG A 115 38.34 -19.77 0.56
N VAL A 116 38.27 -20.88 -0.16
CA VAL A 116 37.58 -20.95 -1.46
C VAL A 116 36.08 -20.64 -1.32
N LEU A 117 35.42 -21.18 -0.29
CA LEU A 117 34.00 -20.94 -0.05
C LEU A 117 33.70 -19.48 0.35
N ASN A 118 34.62 -18.84 1.06
CA ASN A 118 34.47 -17.44 1.49
C ASN A 118 34.90 -16.43 0.43
N ALA A 119 35.72 -16.81 -0.56
CA ALA A 119 36.24 -15.91 -1.59
C ALA A 119 35.17 -15.23 -2.46
N THR A 120 33.97 -15.81 -2.56
CA THR A 120 32.85 -15.21 -3.32
C THR A 120 32.09 -14.13 -2.54
N ALA A 121 32.24 -14.04 -1.22
CA ALA A 121 31.53 -13.08 -0.39
C ALA A 121 32.07 -11.63 -0.52
N THR A 122 33.24 -11.45 -1.15
CA THR A 122 33.98 -10.18 -1.18
C THR A 122 33.87 -9.40 -2.49
N THR A 123 33.11 -9.88 -3.48
CA THR A 123 32.96 -9.17 -4.77
C THR A 123 31.92 -8.05 -4.63
N PRO A 124 32.30 -6.75 -4.74
CA PRO A 124 31.34 -5.65 -4.62
C PRO A 124 30.43 -5.63 -5.85
N GLY A 125 29.19 -6.10 -5.68
CA GLY A 125 28.20 -6.20 -6.76
C GLY A 125 27.37 -7.47 -6.70
N ASP A 126 27.91 -8.53 -6.09
CA ASP A 126 27.12 -9.65 -5.60
C ASP A 126 26.63 -9.26 -4.22
N ALA A 127 25.39 -8.82 -4.12
CA ALA A 127 24.71 -8.81 -2.84
C ALA A 127 24.77 -10.25 -2.31
N SER A 128 25.64 -10.51 -1.32
CA SER A 128 25.68 -11.75 -0.54
C SER A 128 24.28 -12.30 -0.46
N HIS A 129 24.02 -13.43 -1.12
CA HIS A 129 22.70 -13.94 -1.49
C HIS A 129 21.66 -13.86 -0.35
N GLY A 130 21.09 -12.68 -0.08
CA GLY A 130 20.08 -12.42 0.95
C GLY A 130 20.32 -13.01 2.35
N LEU A 131 21.52 -13.52 2.67
CA LEU A 131 21.83 -14.07 3.98
C LEU A 131 22.07 -12.85 4.88
N PRO A 132 21.20 -12.54 5.86
CA PRO A 132 21.57 -11.60 6.90
C PRO A 132 22.89 -12.09 7.52
N ASP A 133 23.73 -11.16 7.96
CA ASP A 133 24.85 -11.36 8.89
C ASP A 133 24.33 -12.07 10.16
N ALA A 134 23.98 -13.34 10.03
CA ALA A 134 23.67 -14.23 11.12
C ALA A 134 25.03 -14.65 11.67
N ASP A 135 25.56 -13.78 12.52
CA ASP A 135 26.60 -14.11 13.47
C ASP A 135 27.74 -14.97 12.91
N VAL A 136 28.39 -14.50 11.84
CA VAL A 136 29.81 -14.83 11.63
C VAL A 136 30.65 -14.48 12.88
N HIS A 137 30.12 -13.61 13.76
CA HIS A 137 30.64 -13.37 15.10
C HIS A 137 30.38 -14.47 16.13
N ALA A 138 29.37 -15.33 16.00
CA ALA A 138 29.17 -16.48 16.92
C ALA A 138 30.11 -17.64 16.58
N ALA A 139 30.41 -17.87 15.30
CA ALA A 139 31.50 -18.75 14.89
C ALA A 139 32.87 -18.16 15.24
N ALA A 140 33.00 -16.83 15.21
CA ALA A 140 34.23 -16.13 15.61
C ALA A 140 34.36 -15.87 17.13
N THR A 141 33.41 -16.24 18.00
CA THR A 141 33.57 -15.97 19.45
C THR A 141 34.53 -16.92 20.16
N SER A 142 35.01 -17.97 19.48
CA SER A 142 36.22 -18.68 19.89
C SER A 142 37.52 -17.95 19.51
N SER A 143 37.41 -16.85 18.73
CA SER A 143 38.48 -15.94 18.30
C SER A 143 38.42 -14.60 19.04
N ALA A 144 37.95 -14.59 20.30
CA ALA A 144 38.10 -13.44 21.19
C ALA A 144 39.27 -13.65 22.16
N ALA A 145 40.46 -13.86 21.60
CA ALA A 145 41.71 -13.64 22.32
C ALA A 145 42.72 -12.99 21.37
N ALA A 146 43.04 -11.74 21.69
CA ALA A 146 44.12 -10.90 21.15
C ALA A 146 43.94 -10.34 19.73
N ALA A 147 43.57 -9.06 19.69
CA ALA A 147 44.00 -8.15 18.64
C ALA A 147 45.53 -7.98 18.74
N ASP A 148 46.26 -8.68 17.87
CA ASP A 148 47.67 -8.47 17.59
C ASP A 148 47.81 -8.42 16.04
N PRO A 149 48.35 -7.34 15.44
CA PRO A 149 48.41 -7.17 13.98
C PRO A 149 49.34 -8.14 13.23
N ASP A 150 49.98 -9.09 13.91
CA ASP A 150 50.89 -10.08 13.32
C ASP A 150 50.33 -11.53 13.29
N VAL A 151 49.02 -11.73 13.47
CA VAL A 151 48.41 -13.05 13.26
C VAL A 151 48.09 -13.22 11.77
N GLU A 152 48.96 -13.95 11.08
CA GLU A 152 48.69 -14.66 9.82
C GLU A 152 47.18 -14.97 9.68
N GLU A 153 46.61 -14.63 8.53
CA GLU A 153 45.24 -14.97 8.11
C GLU A 153 45.04 -16.49 8.20
N SER A 154 44.80 -16.98 9.42
CA SER A 154 44.55 -18.37 9.69
C SER A 154 43.18 -18.64 9.09
N GLY A 155 43.19 -19.26 7.91
CA GLY A 155 41.97 -19.78 7.32
C GLY A 155 41.40 -20.75 8.35
N ALA A 156 40.33 -20.34 9.02
CA ALA A 156 39.70 -21.17 10.03
C ALA A 156 39.27 -22.47 9.36
N GLU A 157 39.73 -23.60 9.90
CA GLU A 157 39.20 -24.90 9.53
C GLU A 157 37.74 -24.98 10.00
N ALA A 158 36.88 -25.64 9.23
CA ALA A 158 35.49 -25.86 9.65
C ALA A 158 35.31 -27.30 10.13
N THR A 159 34.71 -27.43 11.31
CA THR A 159 34.39 -28.69 11.94
C THR A 159 33.02 -29.22 11.50
N ASP A 160 32.72 -30.47 11.84
CA ASP A 160 31.37 -31.02 11.67
C ASP A 160 30.31 -30.20 12.40
N ASP A 161 30.63 -29.55 13.53
CA ASP A 161 29.72 -28.66 14.24
C ASP A 161 29.42 -27.38 13.45
N ASP A 162 30.44 -26.77 12.84
CA ASP A 162 30.29 -25.56 12.02
C ASP A 162 29.42 -25.82 10.79
N VAL A 163 29.67 -26.92 10.08
CA VAL A 163 28.90 -27.31 8.89
C VAL A 163 27.45 -27.61 9.26
N ALA A 164 27.24 -28.32 10.37
CA ALA A 164 25.90 -28.68 10.82
C ALA A 164 25.13 -27.44 11.33
N GLY A 165 25.80 -26.52 12.02
CA GLY A 165 25.27 -25.21 12.42
C GLY A 165 24.88 -24.36 11.22
N TRP A 166 25.75 -24.26 10.20
CA TRP A 166 25.47 -23.58 8.94
C TRP A 166 24.22 -24.15 8.25
N ALA A 167 24.10 -25.47 8.17
CA ALA A 167 22.94 -26.12 7.54
C ALA A 167 21.62 -25.77 8.26
N VAL A 168 21.63 -25.69 9.60
CA VAL A 168 20.45 -25.24 10.37
C VAL A 168 20.12 -23.78 10.09
N THR A 169 21.13 -22.90 10.05
CA THR A 169 20.95 -21.47 9.73
C THR A 169 20.34 -21.29 8.34
N VAL A 170 20.83 -22.01 7.32
CA VAL A 170 20.27 -21.94 5.96
C VAL A 170 18.81 -22.39 5.92
N LYS A 171 18.46 -23.48 6.64
CA LYS A 171 17.06 -23.95 6.73
C LYS A 171 16.15 -22.94 7.41
N GLU A 172 16.62 -22.29 8.47
CA GLU A 172 15.90 -21.22 9.17
C GLU A 172 15.62 -20.06 8.22
N GLN A 173 16.67 -19.55 7.57
CA GLN A 173 16.55 -18.41 6.65
C GLN A 173 15.65 -18.71 5.45
N TYR A 174 15.76 -19.91 4.87
CA TYR A 174 14.87 -20.34 3.80
C TYR A 174 13.41 -20.40 4.28
N GLY A 175 13.15 -20.95 5.47
CA GLY A 175 11.81 -20.98 6.07
C GLY A 175 11.21 -19.59 6.26
N VAL A 176 12.00 -18.65 6.79
CA VAL A 176 11.60 -17.24 6.96
C VAL A 176 11.31 -16.59 5.61
N CYS A 177 12.23 -16.73 4.64
CA CYS A 177 12.08 -16.16 3.29
C CYS A 177 10.81 -16.68 2.60
N ARG A 178 10.60 -18.00 2.63
CA ARG A 178 9.40 -18.64 2.07
C ARG A 178 8.13 -18.12 2.76
N SER A 179 8.15 -17.95 4.08
CA SER A 179 6.99 -17.43 4.81
C SER A 179 6.66 -16.00 4.38
N ARG A 180 7.66 -15.11 4.30
CA ARG A 180 7.48 -13.74 3.82
C ARG A 180 6.89 -13.69 2.42
N LEU A 181 7.44 -14.50 1.50
CA LEU A 181 6.92 -14.60 0.13
C LEU A 181 5.46 -15.11 0.12
N GLN A 182 5.14 -16.12 0.94
CA GLN A 182 3.79 -16.63 1.05
C GLN A 182 2.82 -15.54 1.53
N ARG A 183 3.21 -14.66 2.47
CA ARG A 183 2.34 -13.56 2.92
C ARG A 183 2.11 -12.51 1.84
N LEU A 184 3.11 -12.25 1.00
CA LEU A 184 2.93 -11.38 -0.17
C LEU A 184 1.97 -12.02 -1.18
N ILE A 185 2.11 -13.31 -1.44
CA ILE A 185 1.16 -14.06 -2.28
C ILE A 185 -0.25 -13.99 -1.68
N ASP A 186 -0.39 -14.27 -0.38
CA ASP A 186 -1.66 -14.24 0.34
C ASP A 186 -2.29 -12.83 0.33
N TRP A 187 -1.48 -11.76 0.25
CA TRP A 187 -1.97 -10.38 0.12
C TRP A 187 -2.56 -10.10 -1.26
N PHE A 188 -1.92 -10.58 -2.32
CA PHE A 188 -2.37 -10.38 -3.71
C PHE A 188 -3.37 -11.42 -4.19
N ALA A 189 -3.56 -12.52 -3.45
CA ALA A 189 -4.58 -13.51 -3.78
C ALA A 189 -5.98 -12.85 -3.84
N PRO A 190 -6.81 -13.21 -4.84
CA PRO A 190 -8.16 -12.68 -4.93
C PRO A 190 -8.94 -13.09 -3.67
N VAL A 191 -9.70 -12.15 -3.12
CA VAL A 191 -10.66 -12.45 -2.06
C VAL A 191 -11.82 -13.21 -2.73
N ILE A 192 -11.74 -14.53 -2.73
CA ILE A 192 -12.90 -15.36 -3.03
C ILE A 192 -13.78 -15.25 -1.78
N PRO A 193 -14.96 -14.62 -1.84
CA PRO A 193 -15.86 -14.62 -0.70
C PRO A 193 -16.13 -16.08 -0.34
N GLU A 194 -15.81 -16.47 0.90
CA GLU A 194 -16.16 -17.80 1.40
C GLU A 194 -17.64 -18.04 1.10
N GLN A 195 -17.93 -19.14 0.40
CA GLN A 195 -19.30 -19.61 0.26
C GLN A 195 -19.87 -19.69 1.68
N SER A 196 -20.95 -18.93 1.93
CA SER A 196 -21.70 -19.05 3.18
C SER A 196 -21.89 -20.53 3.48
N PRO A 197 -21.58 -21.01 4.70
CA PRO A 197 -21.81 -22.39 5.04
C PRO A 197 -23.27 -22.68 4.72
N THR A 198 -23.48 -23.54 3.73
CA THR A 198 -24.81 -24.05 3.41
C THR A 198 -25.28 -24.66 4.71
N ASN A 199 -26.33 -24.09 5.29
CA ASN A 199 -26.99 -24.62 6.47
C ASN A 199 -27.34 -26.08 6.19
N ALA A 200 -26.47 -27.00 6.60
CA ALA A 200 -26.79 -28.39 6.78
C ALA A 200 -27.53 -28.47 8.12
N THR A 201 -28.79 -28.05 8.11
CA THR A 201 -29.70 -28.27 9.22
C THR A 201 -30.65 -29.39 8.83
N THR A 202 -30.61 -30.44 9.66
CA THR A 202 -31.69 -31.42 9.97
C THR A 202 -32.11 -32.39 8.86
N HIS A 203 -31.79 -33.68 9.02
CA HIS A 203 -32.64 -34.69 9.67
C HIS A 203 -33.96 -34.90 8.92
N ASP A 204 -34.01 -35.95 8.11
CA ASP A 204 -34.89 -37.12 8.32
C ASP A 204 -34.24 -38.36 7.67
#